data_AF-A0A1B1TD41-F1
#
_entry.id   AF-A0A1B1TD41-F1
#
_cell.length_a   1.000
_cell.length_b   1.000
_cell.length_c   1.000
_cell.angle_alpha   90.00
_cell.angle_beta   90.00
_cell.angle_gamma   90.00
#
_symmetry.space_group_name_H-M   'P 1'
#
loop_
_entity.id
_entity.type
_entity.pdbx_description
1 polymer ?
#
loop_
_entity_poly.entity_id
_entity_poly.type
_entity_poly.pdbx_seq_one_letter_code
_entity_poly.pdbx_strand_id
1 'polypeptide(L)' 'MPDANKLSTATGQLGPICAITGKPLTFAEAIVLDDKFVSYEAYVELTGAESSTEGKDISGLTLK' A
#
# COMPACT_ATOMS: atom_id res chain seq x y z
N MET A 1 3.38 -20.79 -9.78
CA MET A 1 4.19 -20.59 -8.55
C MET A 1 4.57 -19.12 -8.51
N PRO A 2 4.37 -18.38 -7.40
CA PRO A 2 4.70 -16.95 -7.34
C PRO A 2 6.20 -16.72 -7.51
N ASP A 3 6.58 -15.58 -8.09
CA ASP A 3 7.96 -15.21 -8.39
C ASP A 3 8.77 -15.02 -7.10
N ALA A 4 9.76 -15.87 -6.86
CA ALA A 4 10.57 -15.84 -5.63
C ALA A 4 11.36 -14.53 -5.47
N ASN A 5 11.75 -13.89 -6.58
CA ASN A 5 12.47 -12.62 -6.60
C ASN A 5 11.62 -11.41 -6.15
N LYS A 6 10.30 -11.58 -6.02
CA LYS A 6 9.37 -10.55 -5.55
C LYS A 6 8.96 -10.75 -4.09
N LEU A 7 9.53 -11.74 -3.42
CA LEU A 7 9.20 -12.13 -2.06
C LEU A 7 10.43 -11.96 -1.16
N SER A 8 10.17 -11.61 0.10
CA SER A 8 11.16 -11.49 1.16
C SER A 8 10.69 -12.25 2.40
N THR A 9 11.65 -12.77 3.16
CA THR A 9 11.45 -13.36 4.49
C THR A 9 12.19 -12.57 5.58
N ALA A 10 12.65 -11.36 5.27
CA ALA A 10 13.51 -10.56 6.14
C ALA A 10 12.85 -10.17 7.48
N THR A 11 11.51 -10.19 7.55
CA THR A 11 10.72 -9.88 8.75
C THR A 11 10.31 -11.12 9.54
N GLY A 12 10.86 -12.30 9.22
CA GLY A 12 10.48 -13.58 9.85
C GLY A 12 9.16 -14.17 9.34
N GLN A 13 8.47 -13.47 8.44
CA GLN A 13 7.30 -13.93 7.71
C GLN A 13 7.51 -13.72 6.21
N LEU A 14 6.85 -14.53 5.38
CA LEU A 14 6.83 -14.32 3.94
C LEU A 14 6.04 -13.04 3.65
N GLY A 15 6.62 -12.14 2.87
CA GLY A 15 5.96 -10.93 2.41
C GLY A 15 6.54 -10.43 1.09
N PRO A 16 5.89 -9.48 0.41
CA PRO A 16 6.37 -8.98 -0.86
C PRO A 16 7.52 -7.98 -0.69
N ILE A 17 8.27 -7.76 -1.76
CA ILE A 17 9.22 -6.64 -1.85
C ILE A 17 8.49 -5.47 -2.51
N CYS A 18 8.67 -4.26 -1.95
CA CYS A 18 8.15 -3.05 -2.58
C CYS A 18 8.77 -2.87 -3.96
N ALA A 19 7.93 -2.78 -4.99
CA ALA A 19 8.37 -2.63 -6.39
C ALA A 19 9.07 -1.29 -6.69
N ILE A 20 9.03 -0.32 -5.77
CA ILE A 20 9.60 1.03 -5.94
C ILE A 20 10.81 1.23 -5.04
N THR A 21 10.64 1.02 -3.73
CA THR A 21 11.68 1.29 -2.75
C THR A 21 12.63 0.10 -2.54
N GLY A 22 12.27 -1.09 -3.03
CA GLY A 22 13.04 -2.32 -2.81
C GLY A 22 13.03 -2.82 -1.35
N LYS A 23 12.30 -2.16 -0.45
CA LYS A 23 12.19 -2.56 0.94
C LYS A 23 11.36 -3.85 1.05
N PRO A 24 11.74 -4.79 1.93
CA PRO A 24 10.88 -5.92 2.27
C PRO A 24 9.66 -5.42 3.05
N LEU A 25 8.47 -5.93 2.71
CA LEU A 25 7.21 -5.58 3.35
C LEU A 25 6.57 -6.85 3.92
N THR A 26 5.76 -6.68 4.97
CA THR A 26 4.77 -7.70 5.32
C THR A 26 3.55 -7.60 4.40
N PHE A 27 2.76 -8.66 4.28
CA PHE A 27 1.50 -8.61 3.52
C PHE A 27 0.49 -7.59 4.09
N ALA A 28 0.59 -7.26 5.39
CA ALA A 28 -0.26 -6.24 6.01
C ALA A 28 0.11 -4.81 5.59
N GLU A 29 1.37 -4.57 5.25
CA GLU A 29 1.89 -3.25 4.85
C GLU A 29 1.82 -3.03 3.32
N ALA A 30 1.66 -4.10 2.56
CA ALA A 30 1.71 -4.07 1.11
C ALA A 30 0.38 -3.59 0.51
N ILE A 31 0.44 -2.53 -0.29
CA ILE A 31 -0.68 -2.04 -1.09
C ILE A 31 -0.55 -2.58 -2.51
N VAL A 32 -1.63 -3.10 -3.06
CA VAL A 32 -1.69 -3.56 -4.46
C VAL A 32 -1.97 -2.37 -5.37
N LEU A 33 -1.07 -2.11 -6.32
CA LEU A 33 -1.20 -1.06 -7.33
C LEU A 33 -0.79 -1.60 -8.69
N ASP A 34 -1.74 -1.70 -9.63
CA ASP A 34 -1.53 -2.14 -11.02
C ASP A 34 -0.55 -3.33 -11.14
N ASP A 35 -0.90 -4.44 -10.48
CA ASP A 35 -0.14 -5.71 -10.42
C ASP A 35 1.19 -5.68 -9.64
N LYS A 36 1.45 -4.62 -8.87
CA LYS A 36 2.64 -4.49 -8.02
C LYS A 36 2.26 -4.36 -6.55
N PHE A 37 3.18 -4.81 -5.68
CA PHE A 37 3.13 -4.50 -4.26
C PHE A 37 4.00 -3.28 -3.96
N VAL A 38 3.42 -2.28 -3.31
CA VAL A 38 4.10 -1.03 -2.96
C VAL A 38 3.91 -0.72 -1.47
N SER A 39 4.84 0.03 -0.89
CA SER A 39 4.68 0.56 0.47
C SER A 39 3.72 1.75 0.44
N TYR A 40 3.12 2.10 1.58
CA TYR A 40 2.27 3.30 1.70
C TYR A 40 2.97 4.56 1.19
N GLU A 41 4.24 4.75 1.56
CA GLU A 41 5.10 5.86 1.10
C GLU A 41 5.12 5.93 -0.44
N ALA A 42 5.44 4.80 -1.07
CA ALA A 42 5.51 4.66 -2.52
C ALA A 42 4.14 4.86 -3.21
N TYR A 43 3.06 4.43 -2.56
CA TYR A 43 1.70 4.61 -3.03
C TYR A 43 1.31 6.10 -3.04
N VAL A 44 1.57 6.83 -1.95
CA VAL A 44 1.29 8.28 -1.84
C VAL A 44 2.09 9.07 -2.88
N GLU A 45 3.39 8.77 -3.03
CA GLU A 45 4.25 9.44 -4.02
C GLU A 45 3.78 9.23 -5.46
N LEU A 46 3.31 8.03 -5.82
CA LEU A 46 2.83 7.72 -7.16
C LEU A 46 1.46 8.31 -7.47
N THR A 47 0.53 8.21 -6.52
CA THR A 47 -0.88 8.52 -6.76
C THR A 47 -1.23 9.96 -6.42
N GLY A 48 -0.40 10.62 -5.61
CA GLY A 48 -0.74 11.90 -4.97
C GLY A 48 -1.89 11.77 -3.97
N ALA A 49 -2.30 10.55 -3.60
CA ALA A 49 -3.36 10.34 -2.65
C ALA A 49 -2.92 10.74 -1.24
N GLU A 50 -3.80 11.44 -0.52
CA GLU A 50 -3.62 11.79 0.88
C GLU A 50 -4.61 11.05 1.77
N SER A 51 -4.29 10.96 3.07
CA SER A 51 -5.17 10.32 4.04
C SER A 51 -6.48 11.09 4.15
N SER A 52 -7.61 10.41 3.97
CA SER A 52 -8.95 11.00 4.13
C SER A 52 -9.38 11.12 5.60
N THR A 53 -8.43 11.23 6.54
CA THR A 53 -8.68 11.34 7.98
C THR A 53 -9.47 12.59 8.36
N GLU A 54 -9.49 13.61 7.50
CA GLU A 54 -10.32 14.80 7.70
C GLU A 54 -11.74 14.56 7.15
N GLY A 55 -12.73 14.74 8.02
CA GLY A 55 -14.13 14.72 7.62
C GLY A 55 -14.43 15.90 6.70
N LYS A 56 -14.98 15.61 5.52
CA LYS A 56 -15.47 16.65 4.60
C LYS A 56 -16.91 16.99 4.94
N ASP A 57 -17.20 18.25 5.24
CA ASP A 57 -18.58 18.74 5.33
C ASP A 57 -19.23 18.71 3.94
N ILE A 58 -20.14 17.76 3.73
CA ILE A 58 -20.89 17.62 2.48
C ILE A 58 -22.24 18.32 2.65
N SER A 59 -22.37 19.53 2.11
CA SER A 59 -23.64 20.25 2.09
C SER A 59 -24.70 19.44 1.34
N GLY A 60 -25.72 18.95 2.05
CA GLY A 60 -26.82 18.16 1.48
C GLY A 60 -26.83 16.68 1.90
N LEU A 61 -25.82 16.20 2.63
CA LEU A 61 -25.85 14.84 3.18
C LEU A 61 -26.74 14.81 4.44
N THR A 62 -27.98 14.35 4.29
CA THR A 62 -28.88 14.16 5.43
C THR A 62 -28.56 12.84 6.11
N LEU A 63 -27.78 12.87 7.19
CA LEU A 63 -27.61 11.73 8.08
C LEU A 63 -28.83 11.66 9.00
N LYS A 64 -29.71 10.68 8.79
CA LYS A 64 -30.86 10.39 9.68
C LYS A 64 -30.51 9.29 10.65
#